data_AF-A0A9D4R2D8-F1
#
_entry.id   AF-A0A9D4R2D8-F1
#
_cell.length_a   1.000
_cell.length_b   1.000
_cell.length_c   1.000
_cell.angle_alpha   90.00
_cell.angle_beta   90.00
_cell.angle_gamma   90.00
#
_symmetry.space_group_name_H-M   'P 1'
#
loop_
_entity.id
_entity.type
_entity.pdbx_description
1 polymer ?
#
loop_
_entity_poly.entity_id
_entity_poly.type
_entity_poly.pdbx_seq_one_letter_code
_entity_poly.pdbx_strand_id
1 'polypeptide(L)'
;MRQDYQLQECAGSEFKQTCPDVDYALLGYNIMKGFPHATGHDPGFTFPIFHHDYSSGGMTADCRYSVPRGLVIVPDVSCVTSFSSTTVQTKYEFSKSLSVSASVDAGGWGVSFPASAGYKKSSSEMSTGEFVFIISSAKCNYYFSKLITEEAPEFDPVFIKWVHTLNATGQNPELYHEFFETYGTHFPTEVTFGARFIYEHKMLSTKY
;
A
#
# COMPACT_ATOMS: atom_id res chain seq x y z
N MET A 1 -30.35 -15.81 -5.16
CA MET A 1 -30.25 -14.93 -6.34
C MET A 1 -31.25 -13.80 -6.16
N ARG A 2 -30.80 -12.56 -5.91
CA ARG A 2 -31.70 -11.40 -5.91
C ARG A 2 -31.87 -10.95 -7.36
N GLN A 3 -33.06 -11.20 -7.90
CA GLN A 3 -33.62 -10.51 -9.07
C GLN A 3 -34.01 -9.11 -8.60
N ASP A 4 -33.44 -8.09 -9.22
CA ASP A 4 -33.85 -6.66 -9.27
C ASP A 4 -32.59 -5.78 -9.37
N TYR A 5 -31.83 -5.91 -10.47
CA TYR A 5 -30.90 -4.87 -10.89
C TYR A 5 -31.57 -4.12 -12.04
N GLN A 6 -32.28 -3.03 -11.71
CA GLN A 6 -32.41 -1.98 -12.71
C GLN A 6 -30.99 -1.46 -12.95
N LEU A 7 -30.53 -1.53 -14.21
CA LEU A 7 -29.25 -0.93 -14.59
C LEU A 7 -29.37 0.57 -14.31
N GLN A 8 -28.73 1.03 -13.24
CA GLN A 8 -28.69 2.44 -12.90
C GLN A 8 -27.63 3.08 -13.80
N GLU A 9 -28.08 3.80 -14.82
CA GLU A 9 -27.19 4.71 -15.54
C GLU A 9 -26.77 5.81 -14.55
N CYS A 10 -25.46 6.05 -14.40
CA CYS A 10 -24.93 7.09 -13.51
C CYS A 10 -25.24 8.53 -14.00
N ALA A 11 -26.26 8.72 -14.83
CA ALA A 11 -26.62 10.00 -15.41
C ALA A 11 -27.37 10.88 -14.39
N GLY A 12 -26.85 12.08 -14.13
CA GLY A 12 -27.57 13.14 -13.40
C GLY A 12 -27.37 13.19 -11.89
N SER A 13 -26.47 12.40 -11.30
CA SER A 13 -26.10 12.56 -9.89
C SER A 13 -25.13 13.72 -9.69
N GLU A 14 -25.46 14.68 -8.83
CA GLU A 14 -24.48 15.67 -8.34
C GLU A 14 -23.30 14.94 -7.70
N PHE A 15 -22.15 14.99 -8.38
CA PHE A 15 -20.92 14.33 -8.00
C PHE A 15 -20.43 14.81 -6.63
N LYS A 16 -20.16 13.89 -5.71
CA LYS A 16 -19.34 14.20 -4.54
C LYS A 16 -18.44 13.04 -4.17
N GLN A 17 -17.17 13.41 -4.01
CA GLN A 17 -16.04 12.69 -3.43
C GLN A 17 -15.19 11.92 -4.46
N THR A 18 -13.90 12.28 -4.52
CA THR A 18 -12.86 11.34 -4.89
C THR A 18 -12.95 10.16 -3.92
N CYS A 19 -12.71 8.94 -4.41
CA CYS A 19 -12.68 7.78 -3.53
C CYS A 19 -11.70 8.05 -2.38
N PRO A 20 -12.11 7.95 -1.10
CA PRO A 20 -11.22 8.23 0.02
C PRO A 20 -9.93 7.42 -0.12
N ASP A 21 -8.79 8.08 0.10
CA ASP A 21 -7.47 7.46 0.10
C ASP A 21 -7.03 6.84 -1.24
N VAL A 22 -7.76 7.05 -2.34
CA VAL A 22 -7.40 6.48 -3.66
C VAL A 22 -6.02 6.91 -4.14
N ASP A 23 -5.60 8.10 -3.73
CA ASP A 23 -4.31 8.70 -4.10
C ASP A 23 -3.13 7.81 -3.70
N TYR A 24 -3.27 6.96 -2.66
CA TYR A 24 -2.25 5.97 -2.28
C TYR A 24 -1.88 5.01 -3.43
N ALA A 25 -2.80 4.73 -4.36
CA ALA A 25 -2.51 3.91 -5.54
C ALA A 25 -1.63 4.62 -6.59
N LEU A 26 -1.46 5.94 -6.48
CA LEU A 26 -0.67 6.78 -7.38
C LEU A 26 0.65 7.26 -6.75
N LEU A 27 0.86 6.96 -5.47
CA LEU A 27 2.08 7.27 -4.74
C LEU A 27 3.21 6.28 -5.06
N GLY A 28 4.43 6.72 -4.81
CA GLY A 28 5.55 5.80 -4.64
C GLY A 28 5.55 5.10 -3.28
N TYR A 29 6.43 4.11 -3.16
CA TYR A 29 6.60 3.31 -1.97
C TYR A 29 8.08 2.97 -1.72
N ASN A 30 8.62 3.41 -0.59
CA ASN A 30 9.95 3.06 -0.14
C ASN A 30 9.90 1.79 0.72
N ILE A 31 10.25 0.65 0.11
CA ILE A 31 10.22 -0.67 0.77
C ILE A 31 11.07 -0.74 2.04
N MET A 32 12.13 0.06 2.13
CA MET A 32 13.04 0.05 3.28
C MET A 32 12.41 0.72 4.50
N LYS A 33 11.60 1.76 4.27
CA LYS A 33 10.94 2.56 5.30
C LYS A 33 9.52 2.10 5.62
N GLY A 34 8.94 1.29 4.75
CA GLY A 34 7.61 0.70 4.95
C GLY A 34 7.45 0.04 6.32
N PHE A 35 6.26 0.19 6.89
CA PHE A 35 5.83 -0.56 8.05
C PHE A 35 4.33 -0.83 7.96
N PRO A 36 3.94 -1.93 7.27
CA PRO A 36 2.54 -2.29 7.11
C PRO A 36 1.81 -2.62 8.41
N HIS A 37 2.45 -2.60 9.57
CA HIS A 37 1.80 -2.74 10.88
C HIS A 37 1.74 -1.41 11.65
N ALA A 38 2.05 -0.29 11.00
CA ALA A 38 1.95 1.03 11.59
C ALA A 38 0.55 1.30 12.14
N THR A 39 0.49 2.01 13.27
CA THR A 39 -0.74 2.67 13.71
C THR A 39 -0.92 3.92 12.85
N GLY A 40 -1.97 3.95 12.03
CA GLY A 40 -2.19 5.02 11.05
C GLY A 40 -1.64 4.65 9.67
N HIS A 41 -1.01 5.61 9.00
CA HIS A 41 -0.49 5.41 7.65
C HIS A 41 0.85 4.65 7.68
N ASP A 42 1.09 3.86 6.63
CA ASP A 42 2.37 3.21 6.43
C ASP A 42 3.43 4.26 6.02
N PRO A 43 4.53 4.42 6.78
CA PRO A 43 5.59 5.41 6.48
C PRO A 43 6.38 5.11 5.20
N GLY A 44 6.12 3.97 4.56
CA GLY A 44 6.70 3.63 3.25
C GLY A 44 6.11 4.42 2.11
N PHE A 45 4.87 4.92 2.20
CA PHE A 45 4.30 5.74 1.12
C PHE A 45 5.03 7.07 0.97
N THR A 46 5.31 7.44 -0.27
CA THR A 46 6.12 8.61 -0.63
C THR A 46 5.35 9.56 -1.55
N PHE A 47 6.05 10.44 -2.28
CA PHE A 47 5.43 11.39 -3.19
C PHE A 47 4.74 10.70 -4.39
N PRO A 48 3.75 11.36 -5.01
CA PRO A 48 3.11 10.88 -6.24
C PRO A 48 4.12 10.58 -7.35
N ILE A 49 4.00 9.39 -7.93
CA ILE A 49 4.70 9.05 -9.19
C ILE A 49 3.78 9.29 -10.37
N PHE A 50 2.48 9.05 -10.19
CA PHE A 50 1.45 9.20 -11.21
C PHE A 50 0.60 10.45 -11.01
N HIS A 51 0.11 11.00 -12.10
CA HIS A 51 -0.76 12.17 -12.13
C HIS A 51 -2.21 11.78 -11.83
N HIS A 52 -2.90 12.65 -11.09
CA HIS A 52 -4.29 12.46 -10.67
C HIS A 52 -5.25 13.06 -11.71
N ASP A 53 -5.43 12.40 -12.85
CA ASP A 53 -6.29 12.91 -13.93
C ASP A 53 -7.72 12.35 -13.87
N TYR A 54 -8.68 13.19 -13.48
CA TYR A 54 -10.11 12.85 -13.44
C TYR A 54 -10.89 13.33 -14.67
N SER A 55 -10.23 13.89 -15.69
CA SER A 55 -10.87 14.49 -16.87
C SER A 55 -11.65 13.51 -17.74
N SER A 56 -11.36 12.20 -17.64
CA SER A 56 -12.06 11.14 -18.39
C SER A 56 -13.51 10.92 -17.91
N GLY A 57 -13.88 11.43 -16.74
CA GLY A 57 -15.19 11.17 -16.15
C GLY A 57 -15.40 9.71 -15.72
N GLY A 58 -14.32 8.95 -15.49
CA GLY A 58 -14.39 7.59 -14.98
C GLY A 58 -15.09 7.50 -13.63
N MET A 59 -15.84 6.42 -13.38
CA MET A 59 -16.61 6.24 -12.15
C MET A 59 -16.61 4.79 -11.68
N THR A 60 -16.81 4.58 -10.38
CA THR A 60 -17.09 3.25 -9.83
C THR A 60 -18.46 2.74 -10.30
N ALA A 61 -18.60 1.43 -10.42
CA ALA A 61 -19.83 0.79 -10.92
C ALA A 61 -21.08 1.00 -10.04
N ASP A 62 -20.89 1.43 -8.79
CA ASP A 62 -21.97 1.82 -7.86
C ASP A 62 -22.31 3.32 -7.92
N CYS A 63 -21.75 4.04 -8.89
CA CYS A 63 -21.92 5.47 -9.13
C CYS A 63 -21.56 6.38 -7.94
N ARG A 64 -20.68 5.93 -7.02
CA ARG A 64 -20.35 6.69 -5.80
C ARG A 64 -19.14 7.60 -5.95
N TYR A 65 -18.13 7.17 -6.69
CA TYR A 65 -16.84 7.86 -6.73
C TYR A 65 -16.34 8.07 -8.15
N SER A 66 -15.68 9.21 -8.36
CA SER A 66 -14.87 9.45 -9.55
C SER A 66 -13.57 8.65 -9.47
N VAL A 67 -13.13 8.15 -10.63
CA VAL A 67 -11.93 7.31 -10.79
C VAL A 67 -10.97 8.02 -11.75
N PRO A 68 -9.70 8.21 -11.39
CA PRO A 68 -8.74 8.83 -12.29
C PRO A 68 -8.37 7.87 -13.44
N ARG A 69 -7.88 8.43 -14.55
CA ARG A 69 -7.42 7.65 -15.72
C ARG A 69 -6.33 6.65 -15.28
N GLY A 70 -6.38 5.46 -15.85
CA GLY A 70 -5.39 4.40 -15.62
C GLY A 70 -5.58 3.60 -14.32
N LEU A 71 -6.66 3.85 -13.57
CA LEU A 71 -7.10 2.99 -12.46
C LEU A 71 -8.44 2.32 -12.76
N VAL A 72 -8.58 1.09 -12.30
CA VAL A 72 -9.89 0.44 -12.10
C VAL A 72 -10.15 0.39 -10.61
N ILE A 73 -11.32 0.84 -10.16
CA ILE A 73 -11.77 0.74 -8.76
C ILE A 73 -13.05 -0.08 -8.71
N VAL A 74 -13.04 -1.13 -7.89
CA VAL A 74 -14.16 -2.07 -7.76
C VAL A 74 -14.61 -2.15 -6.30
N PRO A 75 -15.92 -2.05 -6.02
CA PRO A 75 -16.45 -2.36 -4.69
C PRO A 75 -16.09 -3.79 -4.26
N ASP A 76 -15.47 -3.92 -3.10
CA ASP A 76 -15.15 -5.19 -2.43
C ASP A 76 -15.55 -5.09 -0.97
N VAL A 77 -16.85 -4.98 -0.73
CA VAL A 77 -17.40 -4.87 0.63
C VAL A 77 -17.39 -6.25 1.28
N SER A 78 -16.33 -6.56 1.99
CA SER A 78 -16.14 -7.84 2.68
C SER A 78 -15.38 -7.66 3.99
N CYS A 79 -15.78 -8.38 5.05
CA CYS A 79 -15.09 -8.35 6.34
C CYS A 79 -14.77 -9.77 6.79
N VAL A 80 -13.52 -10.01 7.18
CA VAL A 80 -13.15 -11.25 7.88
C VAL A 80 -13.44 -11.06 9.37
N THR A 81 -14.41 -11.81 9.89
CA THR A 81 -14.85 -11.70 11.29
C THR A 81 -13.99 -12.49 12.28
N SER A 82 -13.09 -13.36 11.80
CA SER A 82 -12.12 -14.09 12.59
C SER A 82 -10.73 -13.47 12.48
N PHE A 83 -9.95 -13.51 13.56
CA PHE A 83 -8.54 -13.14 13.50
C PHE A 83 -7.73 -14.22 12.77
N SER A 84 -6.93 -13.80 11.80
CA SER A 84 -5.80 -14.61 11.34
C SER A 84 -4.61 -14.30 12.23
N SER A 85 -4.06 -15.33 12.88
CA SER A 85 -2.94 -15.20 13.82
C SER A 85 -1.72 -15.96 13.30
N THR A 86 -0.58 -15.30 13.30
CA THR A 86 0.71 -15.90 12.91
C THR A 86 1.71 -15.73 14.05
N THR A 87 2.41 -16.83 14.36
CA THR A 87 3.53 -16.81 15.29
C THR A 87 4.80 -16.38 14.57
N VAL A 88 5.51 -15.41 15.15
CA VAL A 88 6.74 -14.81 14.64
C VAL A 88 7.78 -14.82 15.75
N GLN A 89 8.93 -15.42 15.49
CA GLN A 89 10.02 -15.55 16.47
C GLN A 89 11.30 -14.88 15.98
N THR A 90 11.48 -14.77 14.67
CA THR A 90 12.70 -14.23 14.07
C THR A 90 12.44 -12.93 13.30
N LYS A 91 13.49 -12.12 13.14
CA LYS A 91 13.46 -10.93 12.28
C LYS A 91 13.05 -11.25 10.84
N TYR A 92 13.50 -12.41 10.34
CA TYR A 92 13.18 -12.88 9.01
C TYR A 92 11.69 -13.17 8.85
N GLU A 93 11.10 -13.92 9.79
CA GLU A 93 9.66 -14.19 9.82
C GLU A 93 8.85 -12.90 9.94
N PHE A 94 9.34 -11.93 10.72
CA PHE A 94 8.67 -10.65 10.87
C PHE A 94 8.72 -9.81 9.59
N SER A 95 9.89 -9.72 8.95
CA SER A 95 10.02 -9.07 7.64
C SER A 95 9.09 -9.74 6.61
N LYS A 96 9.01 -11.07 6.63
CA LYS A 96 8.10 -11.84 5.77
C LYS A 96 6.62 -11.56 6.07
N SER A 97 6.22 -11.44 7.34
CA SER A 97 4.83 -11.13 7.70
C SER A 97 4.42 -9.73 7.23
N LEU A 98 5.36 -8.77 7.28
CA LEU A 98 5.17 -7.43 6.71
C LEU A 98 5.09 -7.48 5.18
N SER A 99 5.94 -8.25 4.50
CA SER A 99 5.91 -8.37 3.03
C SER A 99 4.60 -8.97 2.54
N VAL A 100 4.09 -10.00 3.22
CA VAL A 100 2.76 -10.57 2.96
C VAL A 100 1.66 -9.53 3.19
N SER A 101 1.81 -8.67 4.20
CA SER A 101 0.82 -7.63 4.50
C SER A 101 0.80 -6.50 3.48
N ALA A 102 1.94 -6.20 2.84
CA ALA A 102 2.06 -5.22 1.76
C ALA A 102 1.94 -5.84 0.36
N SER A 103 1.76 -7.16 0.25
CA SER A 103 1.75 -7.90 -1.03
C SER A 103 2.99 -7.61 -1.90
N VAL A 104 4.17 -7.50 -1.27
CA VAL A 104 5.42 -7.23 -1.98
C VAL A 104 5.99 -8.53 -2.53
N ASP A 105 6.25 -8.58 -3.82
CA ASP A 105 6.92 -9.73 -4.46
C ASP A 105 8.35 -9.90 -3.91
N ALA A 106 8.73 -11.16 -3.65
CA ALA A 106 10.03 -11.51 -3.07
C ALA A 106 11.24 -11.29 -4.01
N GLY A 107 11.04 -10.66 -5.17
CA GLY A 107 12.05 -10.46 -6.21
C GLY A 107 12.83 -9.14 -6.15
N GLY A 108 12.58 -8.28 -5.15
CA GLY A 108 13.22 -6.97 -5.00
C GLY A 108 14.66 -7.00 -4.45
N TRP A 109 15.42 -5.93 -4.72
CA TRP A 109 16.77 -5.73 -4.18
C TRP A 109 16.74 -5.36 -2.69
N GLY A 110 17.26 -6.24 -1.82
CA GLY A 110 17.52 -5.93 -0.40
C GLY A 110 16.55 -6.56 0.61
N VAL A 111 16.73 -6.19 1.88
CA VAL A 111 15.84 -6.61 2.98
C VAL A 111 14.68 -5.61 3.09
N SER A 112 13.44 -6.08 3.11
CA SER A 112 12.27 -5.20 3.27
C SER A 112 12.11 -4.69 4.69
N PHE A 113 11.73 -3.41 4.82
CA PHE A 113 11.38 -2.70 6.06
C PHE A 113 12.48 -2.38 7.11
N PRO A 114 13.80 -2.58 6.89
CA PRO A 114 14.80 -2.50 7.95
C PRO A 114 15.01 -1.08 8.48
N ALA A 115 14.62 -0.05 7.72
CA ALA A 115 14.78 1.34 8.12
C ALA A 115 13.62 1.87 8.96
N SER A 116 12.47 1.16 9.00
CA SER A 116 11.29 1.62 9.71
C SER A 116 11.45 1.55 11.23
N ALA A 117 10.91 2.55 11.94
CA ALA A 117 11.00 2.62 13.41
C ALA A 117 10.27 1.45 14.10
N GLY A 118 9.10 1.07 13.58
CA GLY A 118 8.34 -0.08 14.07
C GLY A 118 9.10 -1.39 13.89
N TYR A 119 9.68 -1.62 12.70
CA TYR A 119 10.49 -2.82 12.46
C TYR A 119 11.71 -2.89 13.37
N LYS A 120 12.45 -1.77 13.52
CA LYS A 120 13.62 -1.71 14.40
C LYS A 120 13.26 -2.04 15.84
N LYS A 121 12.13 -1.53 16.34
CA LYS A 121 11.65 -1.81 17.69
C LYS A 121 11.36 -3.30 17.88
N SER A 122 10.44 -3.86 17.08
CA SER A 122 10.04 -5.28 17.22
C SER A 122 11.20 -6.23 16.95
N SER A 123 12.05 -5.94 15.96
CA SER A 123 13.24 -6.75 15.66
C SER A 123 14.29 -6.71 16.77
N SER A 124 14.43 -5.60 17.48
CA SER A 124 15.31 -5.51 18.65
C SER A 124 14.82 -6.42 19.77
N GLU A 125 13.52 -6.39 20.07
CA GLU A 125 12.92 -7.28 21.07
C GLU A 125 13.00 -8.76 20.67
N MET A 126 12.80 -9.10 19.40
CA MET A 126 12.97 -10.47 18.90
C MET A 126 14.42 -10.97 19.01
N SER A 127 15.40 -10.08 18.95
CA SER A 127 16.82 -10.45 19.03
C SER A 127 17.21 -11.03 20.39
N THR A 128 16.43 -10.78 21.43
CA THR A 128 16.73 -11.33 22.77
C THR A 128 16.43 -12.82 22.84
N GLY A 129 15.61 -13.36 21.93
CA GLY A 129 15.11 -14.75 21.98
C GLY A 129 14.14 -15.02 23.13
N GLU A 130 13.86 -14.03 23.97
CA GLU A 130 13.04 -14.17 25.18
C GLU A 130 11.55 -14.29 24.85
N PHE A 131 11.14 -13.80 23.68
CA PHE A 131 9.74 -13.65 23.34
C PHE A 131 9.35 -14.31 22.01
N VAL A 132 8.13 -14.82 22.00
CA VAL A 132 7.36 -15.21 20.83
C VAL A 132 6.29 -14.15 20.58
N PHE A 133 6.17 -13.68 19.34
CA PHE A 133 5.19 -12.68 18.94
C PHE A 133 4.03 -13.37 18.22
N ILE A 134 2.81 -13.07 18.62
CA ILE A 134 1.59 -13.51 17.95
C ILE A 134 0.96 -12.27 17.31
N ILE A 135 1.00 -12.22 15.99
CA ILE A 135 0.41 -11.14 15.21
C ILE A 135 -0.98 -11.58 14.78
N SER A 136 -2.00 -10.95 15.34
CA SER A 136 -3.39 -11.19 15.00
C SER A 136 -3.92 -10.06 14.13
N SER A 137 -4.57 -10.37 13.02
CA SER A 137 -5.13 -9.38 12.12
C SER A 137 -6.55 -9.71 11.66
N ALA A 138 -7.35 -8.66 11.49
CA ALA A 138 -8.66 -8.72 10.85
C ALA A 138 -8.77 -7.57 9.84
N LYS A 139 -9.41 -7.84 8.70
CA LYS A 139 -9.54 -6.88 7.59
C LYS A 139 -11.01 -6.72 7.20
N CYS A 140 -11.37 -5.49 6.91
CA CYS A 140 -12.64 -5.09 6.32
C CYS A 140 -12.33 -4.28 5.07
N ASN A 141 -12.62 -4.84 3.91
CA ASN A 141 -12.43 -4.21 2.62
C ASN A 141 -13.70 -3.40 2.27
N TYR A 142 -13.50 -2.31 1.55
CA TYR A 142 -14.56 -1.52 0.93
C TYR A 142 -14.40 -1.48 -0.58
N TYR A 143 -13.17 -1.27 -1.06
CA TYR A 143 -12.82 -1.23 -2.48
C TYR A 143 -11.45 -1.86 -2.69
N PHE A 144 -11.16 -2.28 -3.91
CA PHE A 144 -9.78 -2.40 -4.37
C PHE A 144 -9.57 -1.58 -5.64
N SER A 145 -8.35 -1.09 -5.84
CA SER A 145 -7.89 -0.55 -7.11
C SER A 145 -6.89 -1.47 -7.77
N LYS A 146 -6.85 -1.40 -9.10
CA LYS A 146 -5.77 -1.95 -9.93
C LYS A 146 -5.29 -0.90 -10.92
N LEU A 147 -3.98 -0.81 -11.09
CA LEU A 147 -3.34 -0.03 -12.15
C LEU A 147 -3.56 -0.75 -13.49
N ILE A 148 -4.04 -0.03 -14.49
CA ILE A 148 -4.18 -0.55 -15.85
C ILE A 148 -2.81 -0.44 -16.52
N THR A 149 -2.05 -1.52 -16.60
CA THR A 149 -0.67 -1.45 -17.14
C THR A 149 -0.61 -1.06 -18.62
N GLU A 150 -1.61 -1.47 -19.41
CA GLU A 150 -1.71 -1.14 -20.84
C GLU A 150 -2.14 0.32 -21.09
N GLU A 151 -2.75 0.96 -20.10
CA GLU A 151 -3.19 2.36 -20.13
C GLU A 151 -2.79 3.03 -18.81
N ALA A 152 -1.49 2.93 -18.49
CA ALA A 152 -0.98 3.42 -17.22
C ALA A 152 -1.25 4.93 -17.11
N PRO A 153 -1.54 5.44 -15.89
CA PRO A 153 -1.67 6.87 -15.66
C PRO A 153 -0.41 7.61 -16.14
N GLU A 154 -0.60 8.84 -16.60
CA GLU A 154 0.53 9.70 -16.90
C GLU A 154 1.38 9.92 -15.64
N PHE A 155 2.69 10.05 -15.81
CA PHE A 155 3.56 10.39 -14.69
C PHE A 155 3.32 11.82 -14.21
N ASP A 156 3.52 12.06 -12.91
CA ASP A 156 3.45 13.41 -12.37
C ASP A 156 4.52 14.32 -13.03
N PRO A 157 4.17 15.55 -13.45
CA PRO A 157 5.13 16.43 -14.11
C PRO A 157 6.38 16.74 -13.28
N VAL A 158 6.28 16.74 -11.94
CA VAL A 158 7.42 16.92 -11.04
C VAL A 158 8.29 15.67 -11.02
N PHE A 159 7.68 14.47 -11.02
CA PHE A 159 8.41 13.21 -11.15
C PHE A 159 9.21 13.15 -12.46
N ILE A 160 8.61 13.52 -13.59
CA ILE A 160 9.29 13.56 -14.89
C ILE A 160 10.48 14.54 -14.88
N LYS A 161 10.35 15.70 -14.24
CA LYS A 161 11.47 16.65 -14.08
C LYS A 161 12.64 16.01 -13.33
N TRP A 162 12.37 15.25 -12.28
CA TRP A 162 13.41 14.50 -11.55
C TRP A 162 14.10 13.46 -12.42
N VAL A 163 13.33 12.68 -13.19
CA VAL A 163 13.88 11.69 -14.13
C VAL A 163 14.78 12.35 -15.18
N HIS A 164 14.37 13.50 -15.73
CA HIS A 164 15.20 14.27 -16.66
C HIS A 164 16.49 14.79 -16.02
N THR A 165 16.42 15.30 -14.78
CA THR A 165 17.60 15.72 -14.02
C THR A 165 18.57 14.56 -13.86
N LEU A 166 18.10 13.39 -13.39
CA LEU A 166 18.94 12.20 -13.21
C LEU A 166 19.63 11.78 -14.51
N ASN A 167 18.89 11.77 -15.62
CA ASN A 167 19.44 11.43 -16.93
C ASN A 167 20.53 12.42 -17.38
N ALA A 168 20.34 13.72 -17.12
CA ALA A 168 21.30 14.75 -17.50
C ALA A 168 22.57 14.75 -16.64
N THR A 169 22.46 14.37 -15.36
CA THR A 169 23.59 14.44 -14.40
C THR A 169 24.49 13.20 -14.37
N GLY A 170 24.21 12.19 -15.20
CA GLY A 170 24.92 10.91 -15.15
C GLY A 170 24.61 10.09 -13.89
N GLN A 171 25.37 9.02 -13.65
CA GLN A 171 25.19 8.13 -12.48
C GLN A 171 25.70 8.76 -11.16
N ASN A 172 25.28 9.99 -10.84
CA ASN A 172 25.60 10.65 -9.57
C ASN A 172 24.87 9.96 -8.41
N PRO A 173 25.56 9.22 -7.52
CA PRO A 173 24.91 8.39 -6.52
C PRO A 173 24.02 9.19 -5.54
N GLU A 174 24.38 10.43 -5.23
CA GLU A 174 23.62 11.25 -4.27
C GLU A 174 22.26 11.67 -4.82
N LEU A 175 22.18 11.98 -6.12
CA LEU A 175 20.92 12.33 -6.76
C LEU A 175 19.99 11.12 -6.88
N TYR A 176 20.54 9.93 -7.13
CA TYR A 176 19.76 8.68 -7.09
C TYR A 176 19.26 8.40 -5.67
N HIS A 177 20.10 8.61 -4.65
CA HIS A 177 19.68 8.46 -3.26
C HIS A 177 18.53 9.42 -2.90
N GLU A 178 18.64 10.71 -3.25
CA GLU A 178 17.57 11.69 -3.05
C GLU A 178 16.28 11.33 -3.80
N PHE A 179 16.40 10.79 -5.02
CA PHE A 179 15.26 10.29 -5.79
C PHE A 179 14.54 9.14 -5.07
N PHE A 180 15.27 8.13 -4.57
CA PHE A 180 14.68 7.01 -3.83
C PHE A 180 14.13 7.43 -2.46
N GLU A 181 14.69 8.46 -1.85
CA GLU A 181 14.15 9.04 -0.62
C GLU A 181 12.82 9.79 -0.89
N THR A 182 12.71 10.44 -2.05
CA THR A 182 11.54 11.25 -2.44
C THR A 182 10.41 10.40 -3.02
N TYR A 183 10.71 9.49 -3.94
CA TYR A 183 9.71 8.70 -4.68
C TYR A 183 9.68 7.23 -4.28
N GLY A 184 10.58 6.78 -3.40
CA GLY A 184 10.63 5.38 -3.01
C GLY A 184 11.23 4.49 -4.09
N THR A 185 11.10 3.19 -3.90
CA THR A 185 11.73 2.15 -4.73
C THR A 185 10.72 1.33 -5.54
N HIS A 186 9.44 1.43 -5.17
CA HIS A 186 8.32 0.71 -5.76
C HIS A 186 7.15 1.67 -5.97
N PHE A 187 6.11 1.21 -6.65
CA PHE A 187 4.79 1.84 -6.66
C PHE A 187 3.72 0.75 -6.57
N PRO A 188 2.54 1.02 -6.00
CA PRO A 188 1.46 0.04 -5.94
C PRO A 188 0.86 -0.22 -7.31
N THR A 189 0.68 -1.49 -7.65
CA THR A 189 -0.13 -1.92 -8.81
C THR A 189 -1.54 -2.33 -8.40
N GLU A 190 -1.73 -2.74 -7.15
CA GLU A 190 -3.03 -3.03 -6.54
C GLU A 190 -3.07 -2.45 -5.13
N VAL A 191 -4.20 -1.87 -4.72
CA VAL A 191 -4.43 -1.38 -3.36
C VAL A 191 -5.79 -1.83 -2.88
N THR A 192 -5.87 -2.36 -1.66
CA THR A 192 -7.14 -2.66 -1.00
C THR A 192 -7.45 -1.56 0.01
N PHE A 193 -8.57 -0.87 -0.20
CA PHE A 193 -9.05 0.20 0.67
C PHE A 193 -10.02 -0.35 1.70
N GLY A 194 -9.84 0.07 2.96
CA GLY A 194 -10.75 -0.23 4.03
C GLY A 194 -10.10 -0.13 5.40
N ALA A 195 -10.55 -0.97 6.33
CA ALA A 195 -10.06 -1.00 7.70
C ALA A 195 -9.28 -2.28 7.97
N ARG A 196 -8.22 -2.16 8.77
CA ARG A 196 -7.47 -3.29 9.27
C ARG A 196 -7.20 -3.09 10.75
N PHE A 197 -7.46 -4.15 11.52
CA PHE A 197 -7.05 -4.25 12.90
C PHE A 197 -5.84 -5.17 12.98
N ILE A 198 -4.78 -4.73 13.65
CA ILE A 198 -3.60 -5.54 13.95
C ILE A 198 -3.35 -5.46 15.44
N TYR A 199 -3.14 -6.62 16.05
CA TYR A 199 -2.75 -6.76 17.44
C TYR A 199 -1.52 -7.64 17.53
N GLU A 200 -0.43 -7.08 18.04
CA GLU A 200 0.80 -7.80 18.33
C GLU A 200 0.81 -8.17 19.81
N HIS A 201 0.68 -9.45 20.11
CA HIS A 201 0.80 -9.98 21.46
C HIS A 201 2.20 -10.56 21.66
N LYS A 202 2.82 -10.27 22.81
CA LYS A 202 4.15 -10.78 23.16
C LYS A 202 4.03 -11.79 24.30
N MET A 203 4.56 -13.00 24.09
CA MET A 203 4.61 -14.07 25.09
C MET A 203 6.06 -14.47 25.38
N LEU A 204 6.35 -14.87 26.62
CA LEU A 204 7.65 -15.45 26.95
C LEU A 204 7.82 -16.79 26.22
N SER A 205 8.98 -17.00 25.59
CA SER A 205 9.32 -18.26 24.90
C SER A 205 9.26 -19.48 25.83
N THR A 206 9.44 -19.29 27.13
CA THR A 206 9.34 -20.36 28.15
C THR A 206 7.90 -20.74 28.52
N LYS A 207 6.91 -19.97 28.05
CA LYS A 207 5.47 -20.19 28.27
C LYS A 207 4.71 -20.52 26.99
N TYR A 208 5.42 -20.68 25.87
CA TYR A 208 4.88 -21.08 24.57
C TYR A 208 5.02 -22.60 24.39
#